data_AF-A0A7M7NFB5-F1
#
_entry.id   AF-A0A7M7NFB5-F1
#
_cell.length_a   1.000
_cell.length_b   1.000
_cell.length_c   1.000
_cell.angle_alpha   90.00
_cell.angle_beta   90.00
_cell.angle_gamma   90.00
#
_symmetry.space_group_name_H-M   'P 1'
#
loop_
_entity.id
_entity.type
_entity.pdbx_description
1 polymer ?
#
loop_
_entity_poly.entity_id
_entity_poly.type
_entity_poly.pdbx_seq_one_letter_code
_entity_poly.pdbx_strand_id
1 'polypeptide(L)'
;MGGLGLMDELGHQDFYPNGGTDMPNCYFSIICDHMKAIAYYTESISKSTPCRFRPTTWAPKWDNYKKGIQTRDCRNMACPDMGYTASPIHDEGVFYLKTNKYYPFCQG
;
A
#
# COMPACT_ATOMS: atom_id res chain seq x y z
N MET A 1 -9.91 -16.30 -8.83
CA MET A 1 -8.51 -16.00 -9.13
C MET A 1 -7.78 -15.92 -7.80
N GLY A 2 -6.79 -16.79 -7.57
CA GLY A 2 -6.03 -16.86 -6.32
C GLY A 2 -4.65 -16.22 -6.49
N GLY A 3 -4.29 -15.32 -5.57
CA GLY A 3 -2.92 -14.86 -5.38
C GLY A 3 -2.25 -15.64 -4.24
N LEU A 4 -0.96 -15.37 -3.98
CA LEU A 4 -0.24 -15.94 -2.82
C LEU A 4 -0.41 -15.11 -1.53
N GLY A 5 -1.20 -14.04 -1.58
CA GLY A 5 -1.50 -13.17 -0.44
C GLY A 5 -2.91 -13.36 0.12
N LEU A 6 -3.20 -12.66 1.21
CA LEU A 6 -4.52 -12.59 1.85
C LEU A 6 -5.10 -11.19 1.64
N MET A 7 -6.42 -11.12 1.39
CA MET A 7 -7.14 -9.85 1.31
C MET A 7 -7.74 -9.42 2.64
N ASP A 8 -7.89 -10.35 3.59
CA ASP A 8 -8.40 -10.08 4.93
C ASP A 8 -7.50 -9.08 5.65
N GLU A 9 -8.11 -8.18 6.43
CA GLU A 9 -7.38 -7.25 7.27
C GLU A 9 -6.83 -8.00 8.51
N LEU A 10 -5.50 -8.05 8.66
CA LEU A 10 -4.83 -8.83 9.73
C LEU A 10 -3.99 -7.97 10.68
N GLY A 11 -3.87 -6.67 10.40
CA GLY A 11 -3.09 -5.73 11.21
C GLY A 11 -3.93 -4.62 11.83
N HIS A 12 -3.24 -3.75 12.55
CA HIS A 12 -3.80 -2.43 12.89
C HIS A 12 -3.83 -1.53 11.64
N GLN A 13 -2.85 -1.70 10.75
CA GLN A 13 -2.68 -0.93 9.52
C GLN A 13 -2.43 -1.88 8.35
N ASP A 14 -3.42 -1.99 7.46
CA ASP A 14 -3.34 -2.87 6.30
C ASP A 14 -3.22 -2.03 5.02
N PHE A 15 -2.10 -2.19 4.30
CA PHE A 15 -1.81 -1.40 3.10
C PHE A 15 -2.04 -2.22 1.82
N TYR A 16 -2.80 -1.67 0.89
CA TYR A 16 -3.16 -2.30 -0.38
C TYR A 16 -2.61 -1.49 -1.56
N PRO A 17 -1.28 -1.54 -1.82
CA PRO A 17 -0.69 -0.86 -2.97
C PRO A 17 -1.34 -1.36 -4.25
N ASN A 18 -1.77 -0.44 -5.12
CA ASN A 18 -2.47 -0.70 -6.37
C ASN A 18 -3.77 -1.53 -6.24
N GLY A 19 -4.26 -1.78 -5.03
CA GLY A 19 -5.45 -2.61 -4.76
C GLY A 19 -5.14 -4.00 -4.24
N GLY A 20 -3.88 -4.28 -3.91
CA GLY A 20 -3.46 -5.58 -3.38
C GLY A 20 -3.33 -6.67 -4.45
N THR A 21 -3.66 -6.36 -5.71
CA THR A 21 -3.55 -7.27 -6.85
C THR A 21 -2.90 -6.58 -8.05
N ASP A 22 -2.32 -7.37 -8.96
CA ASP A 22 -1.79 -6.92 -10.26
C ASP A 22 -0.80 -5.75 -10.16
N MET A 23 0.33 -6.00 -9.51
CA MET A 23 1.37 -4.99 -9.34
C MET A 23 1.96 -4.55 -10.69
N PRO A 24 2.26 -3.26 -10.86
CA PRO A 24 2.91 -2.76 -12.05
C PRO A 24 4.18 -3.54 -12.42
N ASN A 25 4.28 -3.93 -13.70
CA ASN A 25 5.34 -4.76 -14.30
C ASN A 25 5.29 -6.27 -14.02
N CYS A 26 4.24 -6.81 -13.38
CA CYS A 26 4.21 -8.24 -13.07
C CYS A 26 3.53 -9.11 -14.13
N TYR A 27 2.73 -8.54 -15.05
CA TYR A 27 2.19 -9.22 -16.25
C TYR A 27 1.69 -10.67 -16.00
N PHE A 28 0.74 -10.83 -15.08
CA PHE A 28 0.13 -12.12 -14.68
C PHE A 28 1.05 -13.06 -13.86
N SER A 29 2.26 -12.64 -13.49
CA SER A 29 3.11 -13.41 -12.59
C SER A 29 2.72 -13.20 -11.13
N ILE A 30 1.98 -14.16 -10.57
CA ILE A 30 1.56 -14.17 -9.17
C ILE A 30 2.78 -14.11 -8.22
N ILE A 31 3.89 -14.75 -8.60
CA ILE A 31 5.14 -14.69 -7.81
C ILE A 31 5.71 -13.27 -7.83
N CYS A 32 5.68 -12.59 -8.98
CA CYS A 32 6.12 -11.19 -9.04
C CYS A 32 5.26 -10.30 -8.13
N ASP A 33 3.94 -10.44 -8.19
CA ASP A 33 3.01 -9.67 -7.34
C ASP A 33 3.31 -9.90 -5.86
N HIS A 34 3.51 -11.16 -5.47
CA HIS A 34 3.85 -11.52 -4.10
C HIS A 34 5.19 -10.92 -3.65
N MET A 35 6.22 -10.99 -4.50
CA MET A 35 7.56 -10.47 -4.18
C MET A 35 7.62 -8.94 -4.12
N LYS A 36 6.66 -8.22 -4.72
CA LYS A 36 6.59 -6.75 -4.64
C LYS A 36 6.39 -6.25 -3.22
N ALA A 37 5.74 -7.01 -2.33
CA ALA A 37 5.64 -6.64 -0.92
C ALA A 37 7.02 -6.44 -0.28
N ILE A 38 7.95 -7.38 -0.54
CA ILE A 38 9.34 -7.31 -0.07
C ILE A 38 10.06 -6.13 -0.73
N ALA A 39 9.89 -5.93 -2.03
CA ALA A 39 10.53 -4.84 -2.76
C ALA A 39 10.12 -3.45 -2.23
N TYR A 40 8.82 -3.23 -2.00
CA TYR A 40 8.31 -1.97 -1.47
C TYR A 40 8.78 -1.74 -0.03
N TYR A 41 8.75 -2.77 0.83
CA TYR A 41 9.26 -2.65 2.19
C TYR A 41 10.75 -2.32 2.20
N THR A 42 11.54 -2.97 1.34
CA THR A 42 12.99 -2.72 1.23
C THR A 42 13.27 -1.27 0.79
N GLU A 43 12.53 -0.76 -0.19
CA GLU A 43 12.63 0.64 -0.61
C GLU A 43 12.25 1.62 0.49
N SER A 44 11.26 1.30 1.32
CA SER A 44 10.80 2.17 2.41
C SER A 44 11.86 2.41 3.50
N ILE A 45 12.86 1.53 3.61
CA ILE A 45 13.99 1.65 4.54
C ILE A 45 15.11 2.53 3.95
N SER A 46 15.23 2.56 2.62
CA SER A 46 16.35 3.17 1.92
C SER A 46 16.37 4.69 2.11
N LYS A 47 17.43 5.20 2.75
CA LYS A 47 17.68 6.65 2.90
C LYS A 47 17.94 7.34 1.56
N SER A 48 18.24 6.58 0.51
CA SER A 48 18.53 7.08 -0.83
C SER A 48 17.27 7.26 -1.68
N THR A 49 16.11 6.81 -1.19
CA THR A 49 14.83 6.95 -1.90
C THR A 49 14.28 8.38 -1.71
N PRO A 50 13.96 9.11 -2.78
CA PRO A 50 13.55 10.51 -2.69
C PRO A 50 12.07 10.71 -2.29
N CYS A 51 11.30 9.62 -2.18
CA CYS A 51 9.87 9.65 -1.88
C CYS A 51 9.51 8.69 -0.74
N ARG A 52 8.23 8.72 -0.35
CA ARG A 52 7.64 7.80 0.63
C ARG A 52 6.41 7.14 0.04
N PHE A 53 6.06 5.96 0.54
CA PHE A 53 4.84 5.27 0.15
C PHE A 53 3.60 5.85 0.84
N ARG A 54 3.25 7.08 0.46
CA ARG A 54 2.09 7.80 1.00
C ARG A 54 0.78 7.22 0.47
N PRO A 55 -0.16 6.84 1.35
CA PRO A 55 -1.52 6.54 0.95
C PRO A 55 -2.21 7.74 0.31
N THR A 56 -3.07 7.47 -0.66
CA THR A 56 -4.04 8.45 -1.18
C THR A 56 -5.37 8.34 -0.47
N THR A 57 -5.69 7.17 0.09
CA THR A 57 -7.02 6.92 0.67
C THR A 57 -6.90 6.04 1.89
N TRP A 58 -7.67 6.39 2.91
CA TRP A 58 -7.93 5.55 4.07
C TRP A 58 -9.40 5.14 4.11
N ALA A 59 -9.69 3.97 4.68
CA ALA A 59 -11.02 3.55 5.06
C ALA A 59 -10.95 2.66 6.32
N PRO A 60 -12.03 2.53 7.10
CA PRO A 60 -12.01 1.67 8.29
C PRO A 60 -11.92 0.18 7.96
N LYS A 61 -12.38 -0.25 6.77
CA LYS A 61 -12.35 -1.63 6.29
C LYS A 61 -12.20 -1.67 4.76
N TRP A 62 -11.77 -2.81 4.22
CA TRP A 62 -11.66 -3.06 2.79
C TRP A 62 -12.99 -2.86 2.04
N ASP A 63 -14.10 -3.32 2.62
CA ASP A 63 -15.43 -3.16 2.03
C ASP A 63 -15.87 -1.70 1.93
N ASN A 64 -15.46 -0.86 2.89
CA ASN A 64 -15.71 0.58 2.85
C ASN A 64 -14.94 1.23 1.69
N TYR A 65 -13.67 0.87 1.52
CA TYR A 65 -12.85 1.31 0.39
C TYR A 65 -13.50 0.92 -0.95
N LYS A 66 -13.86 -0.35 -1.15
CA LYS A 66 -14.50 -0.84 -2.38
C LYS A 66 -15.80 -0.11 -2.72
N LYS A 67 -16.59 0.22 -1.70
CA LYS A 67 -17.87 0.94 -1.85
C LYS A 67 -17.70 2.45 -1.94
N GLY A 68 -16.50 2.98 -1.69
CA GLY A 68 -16.24 4.42 -1.63
C GLY A 68 -16.94 5.14 -0.48
N ILE A 69 -17.32 4.42 0.59
CA ILE A 69 -18.05 4.99 1.74
C ILE A 69 -17.13 5.12 2.95
N GLN A 70 -17.33 6.18 3.76
CA GLN A 70 -16.52 6.44 4.95
C GLN A 70 -15.01 6.43 4.66
N THR A 71 -14.63 6.98 3.50
CA THR A 71 -13.24 7.11 3.09
C THR A 71 -12.71 8.49 3.46
N ARG A 72 -11.39 8.57 3.64
CA ARG A 72 -10.67 9.82 3.89
C ARG A 72 -9.57 10.00 2.85
N ASP A 73 -9.44 11.21 2.32
CA ASP A 73 -8.36 11.56 1.39
C ASP A 73 -7.07 11.86 2.18
N CYS A 74 -6.10 10.96 2.05
CA CYS A 74 -4.80 11.06 2.71
C CYS A 74 -3.86 12.08 2.04
N ARG A 75 -4.26 12.71 0.92
CA ARG A 75 -3.52 13.83 0.33
C ARG A 75 -3.70 15.12 1.10
N ASN A 76 -4.85 15.26 1.77
CA ASN A 76 -5.21 16.47 2.53
C ASN A 76 -5.08 16.26 4.04
N MET A 77 -5.10 15.02 4.51
CA MET A 77 -4.98 14.65 5.92
C MET A 77 -3.85 13.63 6.08
N ALA A 78 -3.03 13.79 7.12
CA ALA A 78 -1.93 12.87 7.37
C ALA A 78 -2.44 11.43 7.59
N CYS A 79 -1.77 10.48 6.95
CA CYS A 79 -1.97 9.04 7.11
C CYS A 79 -0.59 8.38 7.29
N PRO A 80 -0.50 7.20 7.93
CA PRO A 80 0.75 6.47 8.06
C PRO A 80 1.34 6.13 6.68
N ASP A 81 2.65 6.27 6.55
CA ASP A 81 3.40 5.86 5.36
C ASP A 81 3.50 4.33 5.34
N MET A 82 3.29 3.67 4.19
CA MET A 82 3.48 2.22 4.10
C MET A 82 4.97 1.84 4.29
N GLY A 83 5.23 0.78 5.05
CA GLY A 83 6.57 0.20 5.21
C GLY A 83 7.22 0.56 6.55
N TYR A 84 8.54 0.79 6.54
CA TYR A 84 9.36 0.99 7.75
C TYR A 84 8.88 2.15 8.63
N THR A 85 8.28 3.18 8.05
CA THR A 85 7.80 4.38 8.74
C THR A 85 6.29 4.40 8.96
N ALA A 86 5.64 3.23 9.11
CA ALA A 86 4.21 3.15 9.41
C ALA A 86 3.86 3.57 10.85
N SER A 87 4.74 3.27 11.82
CA SER A 87 4.45 3.44 13.26
C SER A 87 4.27 4.88 13.80
N PRO A 88 4.82 5.97 13.22
CA PRO A 88 4.67 7.32 13.78
C PRO A 88 3.22 7.83 13.82
N ILE A 89 2.33 7.30 12.98
CA ILE A 89 0.90 7.62 12.98
C ILE A 89 0.15 6.32 13.29
N HIS A 90 -0.67 6.33 14.33
CA HIS A 90 -1.32 5.12 14.88
C HIS A 90 -2.76 4.93 14.37
N ASP A 91 -3.14 5.60 13.29
CA ASP A 91 -4.46 5.39 12.67
C ASP A 91 -4.64 3.93 12.29
N GLU A 92 -5.80 3.36 12.61
CA GLU A 92 -6.13 1.98 12.28
C GLU A 92 -7.02 1.90 11.03
N GLY A 93 -6.95 0.77 10.33
CA GLY A 93 -7.78 0.45 9.17
C GLY A 93 -6.96 0.17 7.93
N VAL A 94 -7.58 0.41 6.77
CA VAL A 94 -7.00 0.07 5.47
C VAL A 94 -6.53 1.32 4.73
N PHE A 95 -5.38 1.20 4.07
CA PHE A 95 -4.73 2.29 3.37
C PHE A 95 -4.44 1.88 1.92
N TYR A 96 -4.75 2.78 0.98
CA TYR A 96 -4.55 2.56 -0.44
C TYR A 96 -3.55 3.57 -1.00
N LEU A 97 -2.67 3.10 -1.87
CA LEU A 97 -1.67 3.88 -2.57
C LEU A 97 -1.43 3.34 -3.97
N LYS A 98 -0.79 4.14 -4.82
CA LYS A 98 -0.28 3.72 -6.12
C LYS A 98 1.24 3.64 -6.08
N THR A 99 1.81 2.76 -6.89
CA THR A 99 3.27 2.63 -7.02
C THR A 99 3.69 2.73 -8.49
N ASN A 100 4.94 3.09 -8.72
CA ASN A 100 5.54 3.08 -10.05
C ASN A 100 5.82 1.64 -10.50
N LYS A 101 6.01 1.52 -11.81
CA LYS A 101 6.38 0.27 -12.48
C LYS A 101 7.79 -0.22 -12.10
N TYR A 102 8.71 0.72 -11.95
CA TYR A 102 10.13 0.50 -11.67
C TYR A 102 10.56 1.31 -10.46
N TYR A 103 11.72 0.97 -9.88
CA TYR A 103 12.32 1.71 -8.78
C TYR A 103 12.69 3.14 -9.20
N PRO A 104 12.48 4.17 -8.37
CA PRO A 104 11.77 4.11 -7.08
C PRO A 104 10.28 3.83 -7.29
N PHE A 105 9.77 2.82 -6.57
CA PHE A 105 8.39 2.39 -6.65
C PHE A 105 7.45 3.37 -5.94
N CYS A 106 7.90 4.14 -4.94
CA CYS A 106 7.05 5.17 -4.35
C CYS A 106 6.71 6.28 -5.36
N GLN A 107 5.56 6.92 -5.16
CA GLN A 107 5.17 8.12 -5.91
C GLN A 107 5.51 9.35 -5.06
N GLY A 108 6.13 10.34 -5.70
CA GLY A 108 6.51 11.63 -5.07
C GLY A 108 5.32 12.52 -4.82
#